data_AF-A0A557ZYT4-F1
#
_entry.id   AF-A0A557ZYT4-F1
#
_cell.length_a   1.000
_cell.length_b   1.000
_cell.length_c   1.000
_cell.angle_alpha   90.00
_cell.angle_beta   90.00
_cell.angle_gamma   90.00
#
_symmetry.space_group_name_H-M   'P 1'
#
loop_
_entity.id
_entity.type
_entity.pdbx_description
1 polymer ?
#
loop_
_entity_poly.entity_id
_entity_poly.type
_entity_poly.pdbx_seq_one_letter_code
_entity_poly.pdbx_strand_id
1 'polypeptide(L)'
;MSGGYTASTDAMASASKTITQLAEDVPEDNSDLQNTTLTAAGFGQAHSDHADKYTAGVQKLWDALSGYGTTLDSFGSNVGSSGAAYGENEQTQSGNISGAGTL
;
A
#
# COMPACT_ATOMS: atom_id res chain seq x y z
N MET A 1 -14.33 33.92 -13.25
CA MET A 1 -13.21 33.40 -12.43
C MET A 1 -12.95 31.99 -12.92
N SER A 2 -11.87 31.82 -13.67
CA SER A 2 -11.43 30.56 -14.26
C SER A 2 -11.29 29.53 -13.16
N GLY A 3 -12.06 28.43 -13.24
CA GLY A 3 -11.88 27.25 -12.40
C GLY A 3 -10.54 26.62 -12.72
N GLY A 4 -9.48 27.22 -12.22
CA GLY A 4 -8.14 26.65 -12.22
C GLY A 4 -8.24 25.26 -11.62
N TYR A 5 -7.66 24.29 -12.31
CA TYR A 5 -7.56 22.89 -11.90
C TYR A 5 -7.49 22.81 -10.38
N THR A 6 -8.61 22.50 -9.72
CA THR A 6 -8.57 22.16 -8.31
C THR A 6 -7.80 20.86 -8.28
N ALA A 7 -6.53 20.96 -7.93
CA ALA A 7 -5.60 19.86 -7.89
C ALA A 7 -6.31 18.63 -7.32
N SER A 8 -6.22 17.51 -8.03
CA SER A 8 -6.64 16.22 -7.49
C SER A 8 -5.74 15.77 -6.31
N THR A 9 -4.93 16.66 -5.75
CA THR A 9 -3.96 16.40 -4.67
C THR A 9 -4.66 15.90 -3.40
N ASP A 10 -5.85 16.42 -3.08
CA ASP A 10 -6.66 15.90 -1.97
C ASP A 10 -7.13 14.46 -2.23
N ALA A 11 -7.50 14.15 -3.47
CA ALA A 11 -7.87 12.80 -3.87
C ALA A 11 -6.65 11.86 -3.89
N MET A 12 -5.48 12.35 -4.33
CA MET A 12 -4.22 11.61 -4.29
C MET A 12 -3.75 11.35 -2.87
N ALA A 13 -3.87 12.33 -1.97
CA ALA A 13 -3.55 12.16 -0.55
C ALA A 13 -4.48 11.14 0.12
N SER A 14 -5.77 11.21 -0.20
CA SER A 14 -6.76 10.23 0.27
C SER A 14 -6.45 8.83 -0.25
N ALA A 15 -6.17 8.70 -1.55
CA ALA A 15 -5.81 7.43 -2.16
C ALA A 15 -4.51 6.86 -1.59
N SER A 16 -3.47 7.68 -1.42
CA SER A 16 -2.20 7.32 -0.78
C SER A 16 -2.44 6.72 0.61
N LYS A 17 -3.23 7.40 1.45
CA LYS A 17 -3.58 6.91 2.78
C LYS A 17 -4.33 5.58 2.73
N THR A 18 -5.34 5.45 1.88
CA THR A 18 -6.11 4.20 1.75
C THR A 18 -5.24 3.03 1.28
N ILE A 19 -4.33 3.28 0.33
CA ILE A 19 -3.42 2.25 -0.19
C ILE A 19 -2.42 1.82 0.87
N THR A 20 -1.81 2.76 1.60
CA THR A 20 -0.87 2.45 2.68
C THR A 20 -1.58 1.73 3.84
N GLN A 21 -2.81 2.14 4.21
CA GLN A 21 -3.61 1.41 5.20
C GLN A 21 -3.85 -0.04 4.75
N LEU A 22 -4.25 -0.25 3.49
CA LEU A 22 -4.42 -1.61 2.96
C LEU A 22 -3.11 -2.41 2.95
N ALA A 23 -1.98 -1.74 2.72
CA ALA A 23 -0.66 -2.37 2.76
C ALA A 23 -0.31 -2.90 4.16
N GLU A 24 -0.73 -2.19 5.21
CA GLU A 24 -0.58 -2.57 6.61
C GLU A 24 -1.60 -3.65 7.01
N ASP A 25 -2.86 -3.46 6.64
CA ASP A 25 -3.96 -4.34 7.04
C ASP A 25 -3.81 -5.76 6.44
N VAL A 26 -3.34 -5.91 5.20
CA VAL A 26 -3.20 -7.21 4.53
C VAL A 26 -2.35 -8.23 5.31
N PRO A 27 -1.10 -7.92 5.72
CA PRO A 27 -0.32 -8.84 6.55
C PRO A 27 -0.85 -8.95 7.99
N GLU A 28 -1.42 -7.89 8.58
CA GLU A 28 -1.95 -7.93 9.95
C GLU A 28 -3.16 -8.87 10.06
N ASP A 29 -4.13 -8.74 9.15
CA ASP A 29 -5.36 -9.53 9.10
C ASP A 29 -5.12 -11.01 8.76
N ASN A 30 -3.93 -11.34 8.25
CA ASN A 30 -3.55 -12.70 7.82
C ASN A 30 -2.29 -13.20 8.55
N SER A 31 -2.03 -12.70 9.76
CA SER A 31 -0.86 -13.03 10.57
C SER A 31 -0.77 -14.51 10.99
N ASP A 32 -1.89 -15.24 10.93
CA ASP A 32 -1.95 -16.68 11.15
C ASP A 32 -1.22 -17.49 10.07
N LEU A 33 -1.05 -16.91 8.87
CA LEU A 33 -0.27 -17.52 7.79
C LEU A 33 1.24 -17.40 8.04
N GLN A 34 1.70 -16.45 8.86
CA GLN A 34 3.12 -16.30 9.18
C GLN A 34 3.67 -17.53 9.91
N ASN A 35 2.86 -18.11 10.80
CA ASN A 35 3.20 -19.30 11.55
C ASN A 35 2.00 -20.21 11.59
N THR A 36 1.97 -21.22 10.71
CA THR A 36 0.86 -22.17 10.68
C THR A 36 0.68 -22.86 12.03
N THR A 37 -0.56 -22.83 12.53
CA THR A 37 -0.93 -23.51 13.78
C THR A 37 -0.99 -25.04 13.63
N LEU A 38 -1.07 -25.54 12.40
CA LEU A 38 -1.10 -26.96 12.12
C LEU A 38 0.33 -27.54 12.12
N THR A 39 0.60 -28.35 13.14
CA THR A 39 1.85 -29.13 13.21
C THR A 39 1.72 -30.45 12.44
N ALA A 40 2.85 -31.09 12.13
CA ALA A 40 2.86 -32.43 11.51
C ALA A 40 2.05 -33.47 12.31
N ALA A 41 2.02 -33.34 13.63
CA ALA A 41 1.19 -34.20 14.49
C ALA A 41 -0.32 -34.00 14.25
N GLY A 42 -0.74 -32.78 13.90
CA GLY A 42 -2.12 -32.44 13.55
C GLY A 42 -2.60 -33.01 12.21
N PHE A 43 -1.68 -33.29 11.28
CA PHE A 43 -1.97 -34.03 10.04
C PHE A 43 -2.08 -35.54 10.25
N GLY A 44 -1.56 -36.05 11.38
CA GLY A 44 -1.45 -37.47 11.67
C GLY A 44 -0.15 -38.09 11.11
N GLN A 45 0.40 -39.06 11.84
CA GLN A 45 1.71 -39.67 11.54
C GLN A 45 1.78 -40.34 10.15
N ALA A 46 0.65 -40.77 9.58
CA ALA A 46 0.60 -41.40 8.26
C ALA A 46 0.65 -40.39 7.09
N HIS A 47 0.51 -39.10 7.36
CA HIS A 47 0.36 -38.05 6.34
C HIS A 47 1.42 -36.94 6.46
N SER A 48 2.62 -37.26 6.97
CA SER A 48 3.72 -36.30 7.12
C SER A 48 4.03 -35.51 5.85
N ASP A 49 4.03 -36.18 4.69
CA ASP A 49 4.28 -35.53 3.40
C ASP A 49 3.22 -34.48 3.03
N HIS A 50 1.99 -34.62 3.55
CA HIS A 50 0.94 -33.61 3.37
C HIS A 50 1.14 -32.43 4.31
N ALA A 51 1.64 -32.67 5.53
CA ALA A 51 1.99 -31.60 6.46
C ALA A 51 3.08 -30.69 5.86
N ASP A 52 4.14 -31.27 5.31
CA ASP A 52 5.23 -30.49 4.70
C ASP A 52 4.73 -29.63 3.52
N LYS A 53 3.92 -30.23 2.64
CA LYS A 53 3.32 -29.50 1.50
C LYS A 53 2.38 -28.39 1.95
N TYR A 54 1.59 -28.64 2.99
CA TYR A 54 0.69 -27.64 3.55
C TYR A 54 1.47 -26.48 4.17
N THR A 55 2.44 -26.75 5.05
CA THR A 55 3.29 -25.72 5.67
C THR A 55 4.02 -24.90 4.61
N ALA A 56 4.59 -25.57 3.59
CA ALA A 56 5.23 -24.87 2.48
C ALA A 56 4.24 -24.02 1.66
N GLY A 57 3.01 -24.48 1.48
CA GLY A 57 1.94 -23.73 0.81
C GLY A 57 1.51 -22.49 1.59
N VAL A 58 1.30 -22.64 2.90
CA VAL A 58 0.96 -21.53 3.81
C VAL A 58 2.08 -20.49 3.82
N GLN A 59 3.34 -20.91 3.91
CA GLN A 59 4.48 -19.99 3.85
C GLN A 59 4.53 -19.21 2.52
N LYS A 60 4.32 -19.90 1.39
CA LYS A 60 4.27 -19.22 0.08
C LYS A 60 3.14 -18.20 -0.02
N LEU A 61 2.00 -18.48 0.60
CA LEU A 61 0.89 -17.53 0.65
C LEU A 61 1.23 -16.30 1.50
N TRP A 62 1.84 -16.52 2.67
CA TRP A 62 2.34 -15.44 3.52
C TRP A 62 3.38 -14.56 2.80
N ASP A 63 4.35 -15.17 2.13
CA ASP A 63 5.38 -14.44 1.38
C ASP A 63 4.76 -13.60 0.26
N ALA A 64 3.74 -14.13 -0.43
CA ALA A 64 3.00 -13.41 -1.46
C ALA A 64 2.21 -12.22 -0.91
N LEU A 65 1.50 -12.41 0.21
CA LEU A 65 0.74 -11.32 0.85
C LEU A 65 1.66 -10.23 1.39
N SER A 66 2.76 -10.61 2.03
CA SER A 66 3.76 -9.67 2.54
C SER A 66 4.43 -8.87 1.42
N GLY A 67 4.77 -9.53 0.30
CA GLY A 67 5.31 -8.86 -0.88
C GLY A 67 4.31 -7.93 -1.55
N TYR A 68 3.04 -8.33 -1.60
CA TYR A 68 1.96 -7.48 -2.10
C TYR A 68 1.75 -6.24 -1.22
N GLY A 69 1.70 -6.40 0.10
CA GLY A 69 1.66 -5.30 1.06
C GLY A 69 2.81 -4.32 0.85
N THR A 70 4.05 -4.81 0.76
CA THR A 70 5.23 -3.97 0.47
C THR A 70 5.11 -3.18 -0.84
N THR A 71 4.54 -3.81 -1.87
CA THR A 71 4.30 -3.17 -3.17
C THR A 71 3.24 -2.09 -3.08
N LEU A 72 2.15 -2.34 -2.35
CA LEU A 72 1.11 -1.36 -2.08
C LEU A 72 1.65 -0.17 -1.30
N ASP A 73 2.45 -0.39 -0.26
CA ASP A 73 3.04 0.69 0.54
C ASP A 73 3.93 1.60 -0.32
N SER A 74 4.78 0.99 -1.15
CA SER A 74 5.62 1.73 -2.12
C SER A 74 4.77 2.53 -3.11
N PHE A 75 3.66 1.95 -3.60
CA PHE A 75 2.76 2.62 -4.51
C PHE A 75 2.01 3.79 -3.85
N GLY A 76 1.45 3.57 -2.65
CA GLY A 76 0.79 4.59 -1.85
C GLY A 76 1.72 5.76 -1.54
N SER A 77 2.96 5.49 -1.15
CA SER A 77 4.01 6.49 -0.92
C SER A 77 4.28 7.33 -2.18
N ASN A 78 4.44 6.68 -3.35
CA ASN A 78 4.68 7.39 -4.62
C ASN A 78 3.50 8.29 -5.02
N VAL A 79 2.25 7.83 -4.81
CA VAL A 79 1.05 8.64 -5.04
C VAL A 79 1.05 9.87 -4.12
N GLY A 80 1.37 9.69 -2.84
CA GLY A 80 1.44 10.78 -1.87
C GLY A 80 2.50 11.82 -2.22
N SER A 81 3.73 11.38 -2.53
CA SER A 81 4.82 12.27 -2.95
C SER A 81 4.50 13.03 -4.24
N SER A 82 3.88 12.36 -5.21
CA SER A 82 3.46 13.02 -6.46
C SER A 82 2.37 14.06 -6.21
N GLY A 83 1.41 13.76 -5.35
CA GLY A 83 0.36 14.70 -4.94
C GLY A 83 0.94 15.96 -4.29
N ALA A 84 1.91 15.80 -3.38
CA ALA A 84 2.60 16.94 -2.76
C ALA A 84 3.32 17.81 -3.79
N ALA A 85 4.06 17.20 -4.71
CA ALA A 85 4.78 17.92 -5.76
C ALA A 85 3.85 18.71 -6.70
N TYR A 86 2.67 18.18 -7.04
CA TYR A 86 1.66 18.93 -7.81
C TYR A 86 1.14 20.14 -7.04
N GLY A 87 0.83 19.97 -5.74
CA GLY A 87 0.35 21.06 -4.89
C GLY A 87 1.36 22.21 -4.76
N GLU A 88 2.64 21.89 -4.54
CA GLU A 88 3.72 22.88 -4.45
C GLU A 88 3.91 23.65 -5.77
N ASN A 89 3.83 22.94 -6.90
CA ASN A 89 3.94 23.55 -8.23
C ASN A 89 2.80 24.52 -8.51
N GLU A 90 1.56 24.14 -8.19
CA GLU A 90 0.39 25.02 -8.35
C GLU A 90 0.48 26.26 -7.47
N GLN A 91 0.90 26.11 -6.20
CA GLN A 91 1.09 27.23 -5.29
C GLN A 91 2.17 28.20 -5.79
N THR A 92 3.29 27.67 -6.29
CA THR A 92 4.38 28.47 -6.88
C THR A 92 3.92 29.24 -8.11
N GLN A 93 3.20 28.58 -9.02
CA GLN A 93 2.68 29.23 -10.23
C GLN A 93 1.64 30.31 -9.89
N SER A 94 0.74 30.04 -8.95
CA SER A 94 -0.26 31.02 -8.49
C SER A 94 0.41 32.27 -7.89
N GLY A 95 1.48 32.10 -7.11
CA GLY A 95 2.28 33.21 -6.59
C GLY A 95 2.94 34.04 -7.69
N ASN A 96 3.55 33.37 -8.68
CA ASN A 96 4.17 34.04 -9.83
C ASN A 96 3.16 34.83 -10.68
N ILE A 97 1.98 34.27 -10.92
CA ILE A 97 0.88 34.96 -11.64
C ILE A 97 0.41 36.18 -10.85
N SER A 98 0.19 36.03 -9.55
CA SER A 98 -0.25 37.13 -8.68
C SER A 98 0.78 38.27 -8.66
N GLY A 99 2.08 37.94 -8.57
CA GLY A 99 3.16 38.93 -8.63
C GLY A 99 3.30 39.61 -9.99
N ALA A 100 3.07 38.89 -11.09
CA ALA A 100 3.09 39.46 -12.44
C ALA A 100 1.92 40.42 -12.70
N GLY A 101 0.76 40.20 -12.07
CA GLY A 101 -0.41 41.07 -12.17
C GLY A 101 -0.35 42.35 -11.33
N THR A 102 0.68 42.49 -10.48
CA THR A 102 0.90 43.68 -9.63
C THR A 102 1.95 44.66 -10.18
N LEU A 103 2.43 44.46 -11.41
CA LEU A 103 3.32 45.38 -12.14
C LEU A 103 2.56 46.30 -13.10
#